data_AF-A0A1C5MIF9-F1
#
_entry.id   AF-A0A1C5MIF9-F1
#
_cell.length_a   1.000
_cell.length_b   1.000
_cell.length_c   1.000
_cell.angle_alpha   90.00
_cell.angle_beta   90.00
_cell.angle_gamma   90.00
#
_symmetry.space_group_name_H-M   'P 1'
#
loop_
_entity.id
_entity.type
_entity.pdbx_description
1 polymer ?
#
loop_
_entity_poly.entity_id
_entity_poly.type
_entity_poly.pdbx_seq_one_letter_code
_entity_poly.pdbx_strand_id
1 'polypeptide(L)'
;MDYLYGKFADHQIDVAVSIMHGEIHKLLLYKDRNTEDTIFEDNEDFFKYFKNLLVRYGALNTLMGEPEQMVAFMSTLEAAYEEVLKPKNEYRFWRFRKLILDAHGYLKMMFEEVDKNAESINF
;
A
#
# COMPACT_ATOMS: atom_id res chain seq x y z
N MET A 1 -13.34 5.32 14.60
CA MET A 1 -12.16 5.42 15.48
C MET A 1 -11.82 6.88 15.71
N ASP A 2 -11.31 7.23 16.89
CA ASP A 2 -10.79 8.56 17.21
C ASP A 2 -9.30 8.64 16.83
N TYR A 3 -8.90 9.63 16.04
CA TYR A 3 -7.53 9.83 15.57
C TYR A 3 -6.96 11.17 16.05
N LEU A 4 -5.66 11.38 15.83
CA LEU A 4 -4.92 12.60 16.24
C LEU A 4 -5.59 13.92 15.79
N TYR A 5 -6.36 13.91 14.70
CA TYR A 5 -7.04 15.07 14.14
C TYR A 5 -8.57 14.99 14.17
N GLY A 6 -9.15 14.08 14.97
CA GLY A 6 -10.59 13.85 15.08
C GLY A 6 -11.04 12.51 14.50
N LYS A 7 -12.32 12.41 14.14
CA LYS A 7 -12.91 11.18 13.57
C LYS A 7 -12.95 11.26 12.05
N PHE A 8 -12.58 10.16 11.39
CA PHE A 8 -12.92 9.94 9.98
C PHE A 8 -14.25 9.20 9.89
N ALA A 9 -15.12 9.64 8.98
CA ALA A 9 -16.31 8.89 8.62
C ALA A 9 -15.94 7.69 7.74
N ASP A 10 -16.73 6.62 7.79
CA ASP A 10 -16.45 5.36 7.08
C ASP A 10 -16.24 5.58 5.57
N HIS A 11 -17.07 6.43 4.93
CA HIS A 11 -16.91 6.77 3.52
C HIS A 11 -15.54 7.44 3.20
N GLN A 12 -14.96 8.18 4.14
CA GLN A 12 -13.64 8.79 3.96
C GLN A 12 -12.55 7.73 3.99
N ILE A 13 -12.72 6.70 4.82
CA ILE A 13 -11.83 5.54 4.87
C ILE A 13 -11.96 4.74 3.56
N ASP A 14 -13.17 4.45 3.09
CA ASP A 14 -13.41 3.72 1.83
C ASP A 14 -12.73 4.41 0.64
N VAL A 15 -12.88 5.74 0.53
CA VAL A 15 -12.24 6.53 -0.52
C VAL A 15 -10.71 6.48 -0.38
N ALA A 16 -10.18 6.59 0.85
CA ALA A 16 -8.75 6.49 1.08
C ALA A 16 -8.18 5.12 0.67
N VAL A 17 -8.87 4.03 1.00
CA VAL A 17 -8.48 2.66 0.62
C VAL A 17 -8.48 2.47 -0.90
N SER A 18 -9.50 2.97 -1.58
CA SER A 18 -9.56 2.97 -3.04
C SER A 18 -8.38 3.73 -3.66
N ILE A 19 -7.98 4.86 -3.08
CA ILE A 19 -6.80 5.62 -3.51
C ILE A 19 -5.53 4.79 -3.29
N MET A 20 -5.35 4.20 -2.10
CA MET A 20 -4.17 3.39 -1.76
C MET A 20 -4.03 2.18 -2.70
N HIS A 21 -5.14 1.53 -3.06
CA HIS A 21 -5.15 0.48 -4.06
C HIS A 21 -4.66 0.98 -5.42
N GLY A 22 -5.14 2.12 -5.90
CA GLY A 22 -4.68 2.71 -7.15
C GLY A 22 -3.19 3.06 -7.12
N GLU A 23 -2.71 3.59 -6.00
CA GLU A 23 -1.30 3.99 -5.82
C GLU A 23 -0.34 2.80 -5.85
N ILE A 24 -0.68 1.72 -5.15
CA ILE A 24 0.12 0.49 -5.15
C ILE A 24 0.05 -0.20 -6.51
N HIS A 25 -1.11 -0.20 -7.16
CA HIS A 25 -1.27 -0.77 -8.49
C HIS A 25 -0.38 -0.07 -9.54
N LYS A 26 -0.22 1.26 -9.46
CA LYS A 26 0.70 2.01 -10.34
C LYS A 26 2.14 1.49 -10.28
N LEU A 27 2.59 0.98 -9.14
CA LEU A 27 3.94 0.41 -9.00
C LEU A 27 4.14 -0.84 -9.89
N LEU A 28 3.08 -1.63 -10.10
CA LEU A 28 3.13 -2.77 -11.03
C LEU A 28 3.23 -2.33 -12.48
N LEU A 29 2.38 -1.38 -12.85
CA LEU A 29 2.20 -0.97 -14.25
C LEU A 29 3.49 -0.47 -14.89
N TYR A 30 4.34 0.24 -14.13
CA TYR A 30 5.63 0.73 -14.63
C TYR A 30 6.63 -0.36 -15.00
N LYS A 31 6.62 -1.48 -14.26
CA LYS A 31 7.56 -2.58 -14.49
C LYS A 31 6.97 -3.68 -15.39
N ASP A 32 5.67 -3.61 -15.68
CA ASP A 32 5.03 -4.47 -16.65
C ASP A 32 5.42 -4.05 -18.08
N ARG A 33 5.87 -5.01 -18.87
CA ARG A 33 6.34 -4.79 -20.25
C ARG A 33 5.21 -4.60 -21.25
N ASN A 34 3.97 -4.83 -20.83
CA ASN A 34 2.78 -4.73 -21.68
C ASN A 34 2.01 -3.42 -21.49
N THR A 35 2.45 -2.54 -20.58
CA THR A 35 1.83 -1.23 -20.38
C THR A 35 2.39 -0.24 -21.40
N GLU A 36 1.52 0.28 -22.29
CA GLU A 36 1.92 1.30 -23.28
C GLU A 36 1.92 2.73 -22.70
N ASP A 37 1.17 2.95 -21.61
CA ASP A 37 1.10 4.24 -20.93
C ASP A 37 2.33 4.47 -20.03
N THR A 38 3.10 5.51 -20.34
CA THR A 38 4.16 6.02 -19.46
C THR A 38 3.56 6.72 -18.25
N ILE A 39 3.45 5.99 -17.14
CA ILE A 39 2.99 6.51 -15.84
C ILE A 39 4.09 7.29 -15.12
N PHE A 40 5.35 6.91 -15.34
CA PHE A 40 6.54 7.59 -14.81
C PHE A 40 7.45 7.96 -15.96
N GLU A 41 8.11 9.11 -15.85
CA GLU A 41 9.02 9.62 -16.89
C GLU A 41 10.28 8.74 -17.00
N ASP A 42 10.81 8.29 -15.86
CA ASP A 42 12.00 7.46 -15.78
C ASP A 42 12.04 6.64 -14.46
N ASN A 43 13.15 5.93 -14.23
CA ASN A 43 13.33 5.14 -13.02
C ASN A 43 13.47 6.00 -11.76
N GLU A 44 14.01 7.22 -11.87
CA GLU A 44 14.19 8.12 -10.73
C GLU A 44 12.82 8.59 -10.23
N ASP A 45 11.94 9.00 -11.13
CA ASP A 45 10.56 9.37 -10.83
C ASP A 45 9.80 8.20 -10.18
N PHE A 46 9.94 6.99 -10.74
CA PHE A 46 9.38 5.78 -10.13
C PHE A 46 9.89 5.56 -8.70
N PHE A 47 11.21 5.64 -8.46
CA PHE A 47 11.77 5.41 -7.12
C PHE A 47 11.37 6.50 -6.13
N LYS A 48 11.28 7.76 -6.58
CA LYS A 48 10.80 8.88 -5.78
C LYS A 48 9.35 8.68 -5.38
N TYR A 49 8.50 8.29 -6.32
CA TYR A 49 7.10 7.97 -6.05
C TYR A 49 6.97 6.84 -5.02
N PHE A 50 7.69 5.73 -5.23
CA PHE A 50 7.64 4.59 -4.32
C PHE A 50 8.10 4.98 -2.90
N LYS A 51 9.23 5.69 -2.78
CA LYS A 51 9.70 6.17 -1.47
C LYS A 51 8.70 7.11 -0.79
N ASN A 52 8.03 7.98 -1.55
CA ASN A 52 6.99 8.85 -1.02
C ASN A 52 5.77 8.07 -0.51
N LEU A 53 5.40 6.97 -1.17
CA LEU A 53 4.35 6.07 -0.67
C LEU A 53 4.74 5.47 0.68
N LEU A 54 5.95 4.92 0.80
CA LEU A 54 6.46 4.36 2.06
C LEU A 54 6.42 5.40 3.19
N VAL A 55 6.89 6.62 2.94
CA VAL A 55 6.85 7.72 3.94
C VAL A 55 5.41 8.05 4.35
N ARG A 56 4.50 8.21 3.38
CA ARG A 56 3.10 8.56 3.65
C ARG A 56 2.37 7.45 4.40
N TYR A 57 2.61 6.19 4.06
CA TYR A 57 2.02 5.06 4.76
C TYR A 57 2.61 4.85 6.15
N GLY A 58 3.89 5.18 6.35
CA GLY A 58 4.48 5.28 7.69
C GLY A 58 3.80 6.35 8.54
N ALA A 59 3.50 7.52 7.98
CA ALA A 59 2.73 8.54 8.68
C ALA A 59 1.28 8.09 8.97
N LEU A 60 0.65 7.37 8.04
CA LEU A 60 -0.67 6.77 8.24
C LEU A 60 -0.66 5.75 9.38
N ASN A 61 0.38 4.92 9.49
CA ASN A 61 0.54 3.98 10.60
C ASN A 61 0.42 4.68 11.96
N THR A 62 1.15 5.77 12.14
CA THR A 62 1.09 6.58 13.37
C THR A 62 -0.29 7.21 13.56
N LEU A 63 -0.90 7.74 12.49
CA LEU A 63 -2.22 8.35 12.57
C LEU A 63 -3.30 7.34 13.01
N MET A 64 -3.19 6.09 12.57
CA MET A 64 -4.14 5.01 12.85
C MET A 64 -3.92 4.33 14.20
N GLY A 65 -2.91 4.73 14.99
CA GLY A 65 -2.61 4.09 16.27
C GLY A 65 -1.89 2.74 16.12
N GLU A 66 -1.10 2.58 15.06
CA GLU A 66 -0.22 1.43 14.84
C GLU A 66 -0.93 0.06 14.76
N PRO A 67 -1.92 -0.11 13.86
CA PRO A 67 -2.64 -1.37 13.75
C PRO A 67 -1.71 -2.52 13.33
N GLU A 68 -1.92 -3.71 13.89
CA GLU A 68 -1.04 -4.88 13.70
C GLU A 68 -0.82 -5.23 12.22
N GLN A 69 -1.87 -5.12 11.41
CA GLN A 69 -1.84 -5.40 9.97
C GLN A 69 -0.91 -4.44 9.20
N MET A 70 -0.66 -3.23 9.73
CA MET A 70 0.23 -2.25 9.11
C MET A 70 1.68 -2.72 9.12
N VAL A 71 2.09 -3.52 10.11
CA VAL A 71 3.43 -4.13 10.14
C VAL A 71 3.65 -5.02 8.93
N ALA A 72 2.68 -5.92 8.66
CA ALA A 72 2.76 -6.83 7.51
C ALA A 72 2.68 -6.07 6.18
N PHE A 73 1.80 -5.07 6.08
CA PHE A 73 1.69 -4.19 4.91
C PHE A 73 2.99 -3.43 4.62
N MET A 74 3.53 -2.71 5.61
CA MET A 74 4.72 -1.87 5.46
C MET A 74 5.98 -2.69 5.18
N SER A 75 6.17 -3.79 5.91
CA SER A 75 7.32 -4.68 5.67
C SER A 75 7.30 -5.32 4.27
N THR A 76 6.12 -5.70 3.79
CA THR A 76 5.94 -6.25 2.44
C THR A 76 6.23 -5.20 1.37
N LEU A 77 5.76 -3.96 1.60
CA LEU A 77 5.95 -2.86 0.66
C LEU A 77 7.42 -2.38 0.61
N GLU A 78 8.10 -2.36 1.76
CA GLU A 78 9.54 -2.11 1.83
C GLU A 78 10.34 -3.21 1.11
N ALA A 79 9.99 -4.48 1.32
CA ALA A 79 10.64 -5.57 0.60
C ALA A 79 10.44 -5.47 -0.93
N ALA A 80 9.28 -4.96 -1.38
CA ALA A 80 9.05 -4.68 -2.79
C ALA A 80 9.95 -3.56 -3.32
N TYR A 81 10.20 -2.52 -2.51
CA TYR A 81 11.12 -1.43 -2.82
C TYR A 81 12.57 -1.93 -2.89
N GLU A 82 13.01 -2.73 -1.92
CA GLU A 82 14.34 -3.35 -1.95
C GLU A 82 14.53 -4.25 -3.18
N GLU A 83 13.52 -5.02 -3.58
CA GLU A 83 13.59 -5.87 -4.77
C GLU A 83 13.83 -5.04 -6.03
N VAL A 84 13.18 -3.90 -6.22
CA VAL A 84 13.36 -3.05 -7.41
C VAL A 84 14.67 -2.25 -7.41
N LEU A 85 15.31 -2.07 -6.26
CA LEU A 85 16.64 -1.46 -6.15
C LEU A 85 17.77 -2.42 -6.52
N LYS A 86 17.51 -3.73 -6.56
CA LYS A 86 18.53 -4.72 -6.92
C LYS A 86 19.08 -4.48 -8.33
N PRO A 87 20.37 -4.78 -8.54
CA PRO A 87 20.94 -4.71 -9.87
C PRO A 87 20.22 -5.68 -10.82
N LYS A 88 20.25 -5.39 -12.13
CA LYS A 88 19.44 -6.08 -13.15
C LYS A 88 19.62 -7.60 -13.19
N ASN A 89 20.81 -8.10 -12.83
CA ASN A 89 21.12 -9.54 -12.75
C ASN A 89 20.43 -10.24 -11.56
N GLU A 90 20.06 -9.50 -10.53
CA GLU A 90 19.44 -10.01 -9.30
C GLU A 90 17.94 -9.73 -9.23
N TYR A 91 17.48 -8.62 -9.83
CA TYR A 91 16.08 -8.27 -9.91
C TYR A 91 15.21 -9.40 -10.52
N ARG A 92 14.08 -9.69 -9.89
CA ARG A 92 13.08 -10.64 -10.38
C ARG A 92 11.69 -9.99 -10.34
N PHE A 93 11.17 -9.63 -11.51
CA PHE A 93 9.82 -9.04 -11.64
C PHE A 93 8.72 -9.87 -10.95
N TRP A 94 8.78 -11.21 -11.02
CA TRP A 94 7.78 -12.06 -10.37
C TRP A 94 7.78 -11.92 -8.84
N ARG A 95 8.94 -11.65 -8.20
CA ARG A 95 9.04 -11.41 -6.75
C ARG A 95 8.42 -10.07 -6.41
N PHE A 96 8.82 -9.03 -7.13
CA PHE A 96 8.26 -7.69 -6.99
C PHE A 96 6.73 -7.71 -7.16
N ARG A 97 6.23 -8.33 -8.23
CA ARG A 97 4.79 -8.47 -8.49
C ARG A 97 4.07 -9.17 -7.36
N LYS A 98 4.64 -10.27 -6.83
CA LYS A 98 4.04 -10.99 -5.70
C LYS A 98 3.94 -10.09 -4.46
N LEU A 99 5.02 -9.40 -4.10
CA LEU A 99 5.04 -8.51 -2.94
C LEU A 99 4.00 -7.38 -3.06
N ILE A 100 3.85 -6.79 -4.24
CA ILE A 100 2.82 -5.76 -4.46
C ILE A 100 1.39 -6.34 -4.31
N LEU A 101 1.14 -7.56 -4.78
CA LEU A 101 -0.15 -8.23 -4.61
C LEU A 101 -0.42 -8.61 -3.15
N ASP A 102 0.60 -9.05 -2.42
CA ASP A 102 0.52 -9.34 -0.99
C ASP A 102 0.19 -8.05 -0.21
N ALA A 103 0.84 -6.92 -0.53
CA ALA A 103 0.54 -5.60 0.03
C ALA A 103 -0.91 -5.15 -0.26
N HIS A 104 -1.42 -5.41 -1.46
CA HIS A 104 -2.84 -5.23 -1.78
C HIS A 104 -3.75 -6.05 -0.87
N GLY A 105 -3.41 -7.31 -0.59
CA GLY A 105 -4.16 -8.18 0.30
C GLY A 105 -4.23 -7.64 1.73
N TYR A 106 -3.11 -7.13 2.27
CA TYR A 106 -3.09 -6.55 3.62
C TYR A 106 -3.97 -5.30 3.75
N LEU A 107 -4.07 -4.45 2.71
CA LEU A 107 -5.01 -3.32 2.72
C LEU A 107 -6.46 -3.78 2.83
N LYS A 108 -6.84 -4.83 2.08
CA LYS A 108 -8.19 -5.39 2.18
C LYS A 108 -8.49 -5.94 3.56
N MET A 109 -7.56 -6.71 4.13
CA MET A 109 -7.73 -7.24 5.48
C MET A 109 -7.86 -6.13 6.53
N MET A 110 -7.14 -5.02 6.36
CA MET A 110 -7.12 -3.92 7.34
C MET A 110 -8.37 -3.05 7.28
N PHE A 111 -8.96 -2.84 6.10
CA PHE A 111 -10.03 -1.86 5.92
C PHE A 111 -11.33 -2.40 5.31
N GLU A 112 -11.30 -3.54 4.63
CA GLU A 112 -12.45 -4.08 3.89
C GLU A 112 -13.01 -5.38 4.52
N GLU A 113 -12.19 -6.18 5.20
CA GLU A 113 -12.59 -7.46 5.80
C GLU A 113 -12.98 -7.39 7.28
N VAL A 114 -13.23 -6.19 7.82
CA VAL A 114 -13.90 -6.07 9.11
C VAL A 114 -15.36 -6.49 8.93
N ASP A 115 -15.67 -7.67 9.46
CA ASP A 115 -16.94 -8.36 9.39
C ASP A 115 -18.14 -7.41 9.55
N LYS A 116 -18.97 -7.30 8.50
CA LYS A 116 -20.25 -6.59 8.52
C LYS A 116 -21.27 -7.21 9.50
N ASN A 117 -20.90 -8.30 10.19
CA ASN A 117 -21.68 -8.98 11.21
C ASN A 117 -21.12 -8.86 12.64
N ALA A 118 -20.10 -8.03 12.91
CA ALA A 118 -19.70 -7.75 14.28
C ALA A 118 -20.76 -6.87 14.96
N GLU A 119 -21.79 -7.51 15.52
CA GLU A 119 -22.77 -6.87 16.39
C GLU A 119 -22.03 -6.08 17.48
N SER A 120 -22.45 -4.84 17.70
CA SER A 120 -21.97 -4.04 18.81
C SER A 120 -22.30 -4.73 20.12
N ILE A 121 -21.28 -5.26 20.79
CA ILE A 121 -21.39 -5.65 22.19
C ILE A 121 -21.46 -4.36 23.00
N ASN A 122 -22.68 -3.88 23.24
CA ASN A 122 -22.95 -2.82 24.19
C ASN A 122 -22.64 -3.37 25.60
N PHE A 123 -21.69 -2.75 26.30
CA PHE A 123 -21.54 -2.86 27.75
C PHE A 123 -22.39 -1.80 28.45
#